data_AF-I7AMD2-F1
#
_entry.id   AF-I7AMD2-F1
#
_cell.length_a   1.000
_cell.length_b   1.000
_cell.length_c   1.000
_cell.angle_alpha   90.00
_cell.angle_beta   90.00
_cell.angle_gamma   90.00
#
_symmetry.space_group_name_H-M   'P 1'
#
loop_
_entity.id
_entity.type
_entity.pdbx_description
1 polymer ?
#
loop_
_entity_poly.entity_id
_entity_poly.type
_entity_poly.pdbx_seq_one_letter_code
_entity_poly.pdbx_strand_id
1 'polypeptide(L)'
;MIRLPGDGVDVLTYNDQPLMIAMFPEIGCKARARIVKVTFTQVIVQIFEVEKRKTTIEYKGIFRPADFNPNEWLCDKFGKDDVVECTILSYGDSGIFVNFDMKIVERPLG
;
A
#
# COMPACT_ATOMS: atom_id res chain seq x y z
N MET A 1 -24.49 -13.20 16.82
CA MET A 1 -25.55 -12.64 15.96
C MET A 1 -24.85 -11.86 14.86
N ILE A 2 -25.17 -12.10 13.58
CA ILE A 2 -24.56 -11.37 12.45
C ILE A 2 -25.53 -10.24 12.09
N ARG A 3 -25.04 -8.99 12.05
CA ARG A 3 -25.81 -7.81 11.60
C ARG A 3 -25.29 -7.36 10.24
N LEU A 4 -26.21 -7.10 9.31
CA LEU A 4 -25.91 -6.60 7.97
C LEU A 4 -25.76 -5.06 7.98
N PRO A 5 -24.92 -4.48 7.12
CA PRO A 5 -24.75 -3.03 7.04
C PRO A 5 -26.04 -2.35 6.53
N GLY A 6 -26.49 -1.31 7.24
CA GLY A 6 -27.70 -0.54 6.93
C GLY A 6 -28.33 0.15 8.14
N ASP A 7 -28.24 -0.45 9.33
CA ASP A 7 -28.70 0.14 10.61
C ASP A 7 -27.54 0.85 11.33
N GLY A 8 -27.06 1.95 10.74
CA GLY A 8 -26.16 2.90 11.42
C GLY A 8 -24.72 2.46 11.64
N VAL A 9 -24.26 1.35 11.04
CA VAL A 9 -22.85 0.92 11.08
C VAL A 9 -22.43 0.34 9.72
N ASP A 10 -21.38 0.91 9.12
CA ASP A 10 -20.80 0.47 7.84
C ASP A 10 -19.96 -0.82 7.94
N VAL A 11 -19.97 -1.50 9.09
CA VAL A 11 -19.02 -2.59 9.40
C VAL A 11 -19.79 -3.84 9.84
N LEU A 12 -19.54 -4.95 9.14
CA LEU A 12 -20.01 -6.27 9.55
C LEU A 12 -19.42 -6.60 10.92
N THR A 13 -20.27 -6.88 11.91
CA THR A 13 -19.85 -7.22 13.28
C THR A 13 -20.21 -8.66 13.65
N TYR A 14 -19.35 -9.32 14.42
CA TYR A 14 -19.57 -10.61 15.04
C TYR A 14 -19.16 -10.53 16.50
N ASN A 15 -20.09 -10.82 17.41
CA ASN A 15 -19.92 -10.63 18.87
C ASN A 15 -19.51 -9.19 19.24
N ASP A 16 -20.19 -8.19 18.64
CA ASP A 16 -19.96 -6.76 18.85
C ASP A 16 -18.54 -6.27 18.50
N GLN A 17 -17.74 -7.11 17.85
CA GLN A 17 -16.46 -6.76 17.28
C GLN A 17 -16.55 -6.72 15.75
N PRO A 18 -15.79 -5.84 15.07
CA PRO A 18 -15.68 -5.85 13.62
C PRO A 18 -15.25 -7.24 13.13
N LEU A 19 -16.06 -7.87 12.28
CA LEU A 19 -15.74 -9.13 11.62
C LEU A 19 -14.57 -8.96 10.65
N MET A 20 -14.42 -7.76 10.08
CA MET A 20 -13.28 -7.38 9.24
C MET A 20 -12.68 -6.08 9.77
N ILE A 21 -11.40 -6.13 10.14
CA ILE A 21 -10.64 -4.93 10.49
C ILE A 21 -10.07 -4.38 9.19
N ALA A 22 -10.76 -3.41 8.60
CA ALA A 22 -10.18 -2.59 7.54
C ALA A 22 -9.06 -1.75 8.17
N MET A 23 -7.82 -2.21 8.03
CA MET A 23 -6.68 -1.43 8.50
C MET A 23 -6.43 -0.30 7.51
N PHE A 24 -6.64 0.93 7.97
CA PHE A 24 -6.36 2.11 7.20
C PHE A 24 -4.84 2.40 7.25
N PRO A 25 -4.19 2.68 6.11
CA PRO A 25 -2.78 3.03 6.06
C PRO A 25 -2.52 4.42 6.65
N GLU A 26 -2.26 4.49 7.95
CA GLU A 26 -1.93 5.74 8.64
C GLU A 26 -0.53 6.27 8.29
N ILE A 27 -0.36 7.59 8.31
CA ILE A 27 0.94 8.24 8.06
C ILE A 27 1.97 7.74 9.09
N GLY A 28 3.13 7.35 8.60
CA GLY A 28 4.23 6.79 9.40
C GLY A 28 4.18 5.27 9.57
N CYS A 29 3.08 4.61 9.23
CA CYS A 29 3.00 3.15 9.27
C CYS A 29 3.86 2.51 8.16
N LYS A 30 4.37 1.31 8.47
CA LYS A 30 5.01 0.43 7.50
C LYS A 30 3.96 -0.41 6.78
N ALA A 31 4.15 -0.58 5.49
CA ALA A 31 3.23 -1.29 4.62
C ALA A 31 3.99 -2.16 3.61
N ARG A 32 3.40 -3.27 3.20
CA ARG A 32 3.87 -4.05 2.04
C ARG A 32 2.98 -3.73 0.85
N ALA A 33 3.64 -3.48 -0.27
CA ALA A 33 2.96 -3.14 -1.51
C ALA A 33 3.57 -3.91 -2.67
N ARG A 34 2.73 -4.20 -3.67
CA ARG A 34 3.14 -4.81 -4.92
C ARG A 34 3.24 -3.74 -6.00
N ILE A 35 4.28 -3.80 -6.83
CA ILE A 35 4.47 -2.85 -7.92
C ILE A 35 3.54 -3.19 -9.08
N VAL A 36 2.63 -2.25 -9.39
CA VAL A 36 1.66 -2.43 -10.47
C VAL A 36 2.19 -1.84 -11.77
N LYS A 37 2.84 -0.68 -11.68
CA LYS A 37 3.35 0.04 -12.85
C LYS A 37 4.55 0.89 -12.47
N VAL A 38 5.61 0.77 -13.24
CA VAL A 38 6.79 1.64 -13.17
C VAL A 38 6.74 2.60 -14.35
N THR A 39 7.02 3.86 -14.08
CA THR A 39 7.26 4.88 -15.10
C THR A 39 8.57 5.60 -14.77
N PHE A 40 9.07 6.41 -15.70
CA PHE A 40 10.32 7.15 -15.50
C PHE A 40 10.35 8.04 -14.25
N THR A 41 9.19 8.58 -13.83
CA THR A 41 9.12 9.57 -12.74
C THR A 41 8.42 9.06 -11.49
N GLN A 42 7.77 7.90 -11.55
CA GLN A 42 6.98 7.39 -10.44
C GLN A 42 6.78 5.87 -10.55
N VAL A 43 6.63 5.25 -9.39
CA VAL A 43 6.21 3.85 -9.25
C VAL A 43 4.84 3.83 -8.61
N ILE A 44 3.89 3.19 -9.28
CA ILE A 44 2.55 2.96 -8.76
C ILE A 44 2.53 1.57 -8.13
N VAL A 45 2.11 1.53 -6.87
CA VAL A 45 2.04 0.31 -6.07
C VAL A 45 0.63 0.06 -5.55
N GLN A 46 0.38 -1.17 -5.16
CA GLN A 46 -0.84 -1.62 -4.55
C GLN A 46 -0.52 -2.16 -3.15
N ILE A 47 -0.95 -1.43 -2.14
CA ILE A 47 -0.73 -1.73 -0.73
C ILE A 47 -1.77 -2.76 -0.30
N PHE A 48 -1.32 -3.92 0.16
CA PHE A 48 -2.18 -5.03 0.59
C PHE A 48 -1.94 -5.43 2.06
N GLU A 49 -0.92 -4.86 2.70
CA GLU A 49 -0.59 -5.12 4.09
C GLU A 49 -0.08 -3.84 4.76
N VAL A 50 -0.54 -3.55 5.97
CA VAL A 50 -0.11 -2.41 6.81
C VAL A 50 0.18 -2.97 8.20
N GLU A 51 1.31 -2.62 8.81
CA GLU A 51 1.72 -3.08 10.16
C GLU A 51 1.55 -4.60 10.37
N LYS A 52 1.94 -5.39 9.36
CA LYS A 52 1.84 -6.85 9.33
C LYS A 52 0.41 -7.41 9.36
N ARG A 53 -0.60 -6.58 9.09
CA ARG A 53 -1.98 -7.00 8.94
C ARG A 53 -2.43 -6.80 7.51
N LYS A 54 -3.04 -7.84 6.94
CA LYS A 54 -3.60 -7.76 5.59
C LYS A 54 -4.78 -6.80 5.59
N THR A 55 -4.81 -5.91 4.61
CA THR A 55 -5.94 -5.02 4.39
C THR A 55 -7.00 -5.75 3.58
N THR A 56 -8.27 -5.56 3.91
CA THR A 56 -9.38 -6.14 3.13
C THR A 56 -9.50 -5.46 1.76
N ILE A 57 -9.13 -4.17 1.71
CA ILE A 57 -9.14 -3.36 0.49
C ILE A 57 -7.68 -3.02 0.17
N GLU A 58 -7.32 -3.15 -1.09
CA GLU A 58 -5.99 -2.78 -1.55
C GLU A 58 -5.94 -1.28 -1.88
N TYR A 59 -4.97 -0.56 -1.33
CA TYR A 59 -4.85 0.88 -1.51
C TYR A 59 -3.84 1.21 -2.60
N LYS A 60 -4.17 2.20 -3.44
CA LYS A 60 -3.23 2.70 -4.45
C LYS A 60 -2.16 3.58 -3.78
N GLY A 61 -0.92 3.13 -3.84
CA GLY A 61 0.26 3.89 -3.44
C GLY A 61 0.98 4.50 -4.64
N ILE A 62 1.60 5.64 -4.44
CA ILE A 62 2.45 6.32 -5.42
C ILE A 62 3.77 6.63 -4.74
N PHE A 63 4.84 6.01 -5.23
CA PHE A 63 6.19 6.40 -4.92
C PHE A 63 6.66 7.39 -5.98
N ARG A 64 7.03 8.58 -5.53
CA ARG A 64 7.70 9.59 -6.35
C ARG A 64 9.05 9.87 -5.71
N PRO A 65 10.17 9.60 -6.40
CA PRO A 65 11.51 9.90 -5.90
C PRO A 65 11.84 11.39 -6.00
N ALA A 66 10.86 12.28 -5.77
CA ALA A 66 10.99 13.72 -5.93
C ALA A 66 12.02 14.36 -4.99
N ASP A 67 12.66 13.58 -4.10
CA ASP A 67 13.55 14.05 -3.03
C ASP A 67 14.99 13.49 -3.07
N PHE A 68 15.56 13.10 -4.22
CA PHE A 68 17.02 12.99 -4.56
C PHE A 68 17.32 11.75 -5.42
N ASN A 69 17.48 11.96 -6.72
CA ASN A 69 18.66 11.58 -7.54
C ASN A 69 18.24 11.53 -9.02
N PRO A 70 18.47 12.59 -9.82
CA PRO A 70 18.05 12.66 -11.22
C PRO A 70 18.73 11.64 -12.14
N ASN A 71 19.76 10.94 -11.64
CA ASN A 71 20.46 9.89 -12.38
C ASN A 71 19.90 8.49 -12.12
N GLU A 72 18.88 8.36 -11.28
CA GLU A 72 18.34 7.06 -10.89
C GLU A 72 17.17 6.64 -11.77
N TRP A 73 17.40 5.63 -12.60
CA TRP A 73 16.38 5.09 -13.50
C TRP A 73 15.56 4.04 -12.74
N LEU A 74 14.33 4.39 -12.38
CA LEU A 74 13.45 3.52 -11.59
C LEU A 74 13.11 2.20 -12.29
N CYS A 75 13.11 2.20 -13.62
CA CYS A 75 12.89 1.02 -14.45
C CYS A 75 13.96 -0.06 -14.23
N ASP A 76 15.18 0.30 -13.81
CA ASP A 76 16.25 -0.67 -13.56
C ASP A 76 16.18 -1.28 -12.16
N LYS A 77 15.48 -0.61 -11.24
CA LYS A 77 15.38 -1.03 -9.83
C LYS A 77 14.15 -1.87 -9.53
N PHE A 78 13.04 -1.55 -10.20
CA PHE A 78 11.72 -2.07 -9.88
C PHE A 78 11.11 -2.79 -11.07
N GLY A 79 10.71 -4.05 -10.86
CA GLY A 79 9.92 -4.84 -11.78
C GLY A 79 8.43 -4.73 -11.48
N LYS A 80 7.61 -5.06 -12.48
CA LYS A 80 6.18 -5.31 -12.24
C LYS A 80 6.04 -6.55 -11.35
N ASP A 81 5.07 -6.52 -10.45
CA ASP A 81 4.75 -7.58 -9.48
C ASP A 81 5.81 -7.81 -8.38
N ASP A 82 6.89 -7.03 -8.36
CA ASP A 82 7.82 -6.97 -7.22
C ASP A 82 7.08 -6.55 -5.94
N VAL A 83 7.46 -7.14 -4.80
CA VAL A 83 6.93 -6.77 -3.49
C VAL A 83 7.97 -5.94 -2.73
N VAL A 84 7.54 -4.77 -2.28
CA VAL A 84 8.37 -3.78 -1.59
C VAL A 84 7.78 -3.41 -0.24
N GLU A 85 8.67 -3.13 0.70
CA GLU A 85 8.31 -2.45 1.95
C GLU A 85 8.31 -0.94 1.74
N CYS A 86 7.28 -0.29 2.26
CA CYS A 86 7.11 1.14 2.12
C CYS A 86 6.58 1.76 3.40
N THR A 87 6.82 3.06 3.55
CA THR A 87 6.29 3.87 4.65
C THR A 87 5.30 4.87 4.09
N ILE A 88 4.14 4.99 4.73
CA ILE A 88 3.12 5.95 4.33
C ILE A 88 3.58 7.36 4.70
N LEU A 89 3.67 8.25 3.72
CA LEU A 89 4.13 9.64 3.93
C LEU A 89 2.97 10.62 4.06
N SER A 90 2.04 10.58 3.10
CA SER A 90 0.93 11.51 3.03
C SER A 90 -0.19 10.98 2.16
N TYR A 91 -1.36 11.58 2.29
CA TYR A 91 -2.50 11.31 1.42
C TYR A 91 -2.53 12.33 0.28
N GLY A 92 -2.80 11.88 -0.92
CA GLY A 92 -3.03 12.74 -2.08
C GLY A 92 -4.30 12.36 -2.82
N ASP A 93 -4.77 13.28 -3.66
CA ASP A 93 -6.01 13.10 -4.43
C ASP A 93 -5.94 11.92 -5.41
N SER A 94 -4.72 11.57 -5.85
CA SER A 94 -4.47 10.52 -6.83
C SER A 94 -4.12 9.15 -6.21
N GLY A 95 -3.98 9.09 -4.88
CA GLY A 95 -3.49 7.94 -4.13
C GLY A 95 -2.61 8.35 -2.95
N ILE A 96 -2.14 7.35 -2.21
CA ILE A 96 -1.32 7.53 -1.02
C ILE A 96 0.14 7.68 -1.42
N PHE A 97 0.84 8.71 -0.96
CA PHE A 97 2.26 8.85 -1.19
C PHE A 97 3.04 7.98 -0.22
N VAL A 98 3.98 7.21 -0.76
CA VAL A 98 4.79 6.28 0.01
C VAL A 98 6.27 6.49 -0.29
N ASN A 99 7.12 6.18 0.69
CA ASN A 99 8.56 6.05 0.51
C ASN A 99 8.96 4.58 0.57
N PHE A 100 9.92 4.15 -0.25
CA PHE A 100 10.47 2.81 -0.14
C PHE A 100 11.64 2.81 0.85
N ASP A 101 11.57 1.94 1.87
CA ASP A 101 12.79 1.44 2.50
C ASP A 101 13.42 0.52 1.44
N MET A 102 14.69 0.71 1.06
CA MET A 102 15.35 0.08 -0.11
C MET A 102 15.53 -1.47 -0.04
N LYS A 103 14.58 -2.21 0.54
CA LYS A 103 14.52 -3.66 0.58
C LYS A 103 13.39 -4.15 -0.34
N ILE A 104 13.78 -4.68 -1.49
CA ILE A 104 12.89 -5.53 -2.28
C ILE A 104 12.76 -6.84 -1.50
N VAL A 105 11.54 -7.16 -1.06
CA VAL A 105 11.30 -8.29 -0.16
C VAL A 105 11.16 -9.57 -0.97
N GLU A 106 10.45 -9.50 -2.09
CA GLU A 106 10.25 -10.63 -3.00
C GLU A 106 10.29 -10.13 -4.45
N ARG A 107 11.08 -10.79 -5.29
CA ARG A 107 11.00 -10.69 -6.75
C ARG A 107 10.41 -12.00 -7.26
N PRO A 108 9.22 -12.01 -7.88
CA PRO A 108 8.79 -13.19 -8.60
C PRO A 108 9.78 -13.45 -9.72
N LEU A 109 10.47 -14.60 -9.68
CA LEU A 109 11.33 -15.06 -10.77
C LEU A 109 10.44 -15.22 -12.01
N GLY A 110 10.68 -14.39 -13.03
CA GLY A 110 10.09 -14.55 -14.35
C GLY A 110 10.56 -15.84 -15.02
#